data_AF-A0A7G7YPX2-F1
#
_entry.id   AF-A0A7G7YPX2-F1
#
_cell.length_a   1.000
_cell.length_b   1.000
_cell.length_c   1.000
_cell.angle_alpha   90.00
_cell.angle_beta   90.00
_cell.angle_gamma   90.00
#
_symmetry.space_group_name_H-M   'P 1'
#
loop_
_entity.id
_entity.type
_entity.pdbx_description
1 polymer ?
#
loop_
_entity_poly.entity_id
_entity_poly.type
_entity_poly.pdbx_seq_one_letter_code
_entity_poly.pdbx_strand_id
1 'polypeptide(L)'
;MSNHQPSISVTTDAPEESSACHKPQEHTLAEMVIDLDAIAHNTRTLKAMVSAAELMAVVKADAYNHGMRQVVETILSAGATQLGVATIDEAMRIRAAGFDAPVTAWMWFPGEELFGVFDHNITLGLPSLAHTEACLRAAEDWESSGGCVPSVTLMFDSGLSRSGVGPREWEETARLIAAAEREGKIRVTGLMTHLASADSDDAREVTDLQNRRFARAIELCRSLGMEVPINHIANTPATVSRPDLHHQMVRPGVGIYGVDPMETQGSVGLRTAMTLRARVLTTRVVPAGEGVSYGHLWRAQKDTRTAVVALGYADGLPRSMSGKFEVTIDGVAYPQIGRVCMDQIVISLDDSADPRAAEHTVQPGDWAVIFGEGGTSLDEFSAKAETIPYEILTMPRCRVARRFLPVRDAVKDGLTDSTDLPVDLATPGQTNAPTAESMRAIGRHIGEQVGAGTVISLTGPLGAGKTTLTQGLAEGLGVKGRVQSPTFTIVRSHKPGAPGQPGLLHMDAYRLLGEEVADTIEPGKHVDPHIVLDALESLDLDADVDAAVLVAEWGRGVVESLSDKVLDVEILRATGEDHPDDETRVIRWRWV
;
A
#
# COMPACT_ATOMS: atom_id res chain seq x y z
N MET A 1 30.23 4.85 -67.95
CA MET A 1 29.04 4.36 -67.22
C MET A 1 29.45 4.17 -65.77
N SER A 2 29.33 5.22 -64.98
CA SER A 2 29.69 5.27 -63.57
C SER A 2 28.41 5.48 -62.77
N ASN A 3 27.97 4.45 -62.05
CA ASN A 3 26.85 4.56 -61.13
C ASN A 3 27.37 4.99 -59.75
N HIS A 4 26.80 6.08 -59.26
CA HIS A 4 26.90 6.53 -57.87
C HIS A 4 26.12 5.59 -56.93
N GLN A 5 26.75 5.24 -55.81
CA GLN A 5 26.06 4.94 -54.55
C GLN A 5 26.77 5.69 -53.42
N PRO A 6 26.05 6.44 -52.56
CA PRO A 6 26.65 7.14 -51.44
C PRO A 6 26.79 6.21 -50.22
N SER A 7 27.88 6.41 -49.49
CA SER A 7 28.19 5.78 -48.20
C SER A 7 27.22 6.27 -47.11
N ILE A 8 26.55 5.34 -46.44
CA ILE A 8 25.79 5.61 -45.21
C ILE A 8 26.62 5.06 -44.05
N SER A 9 27.20 5.97 -43.26
CA SER A 9 27.75 5.68 -41.94
C SER A 9 26.60 5.51 -40.96
N VAL A 10 26.39 4.28 -40.48
CA VAL A 10 25.44 4.00 -39.39
C VAL A 10 26.17 4.26 -38.07
N THR A 11 25.93 5.42 -37.47
CA THR A 11 26.23 5.68 -36.07
C THR A 11 25.19 4.97 -35.22
N THR A 12 25.64 4.07 -34.36
CA THR A 12 24.83 3.39 -33.34
C THR A 12 24.64 4.35 -32.16
N ASP A 13 23.59 5.16 -32.20
CA ASP A 13 23.10 5.84 -31.01
C ASP A 13 22.17 4.90 -30.25
N ALA A 14 22.58 4.52 -29.04
CA ALA A 14 21.73 3.86 -28.06
C ALA A 14 20.57 4.80 -27.67
N PRO A 15 19.36 4.29 -27.36
CA PRO A 15 18.29 5.14 -26.89
C PRO A 15 18.65 5.69 -25.50
N GLU A 16 18.93 7.00 -25.44
CA GLU A 16 19.06 7.74 -24.19
C GLU A 16 17.76 7.61 -23.38
N GLU A 17 17.83 6.94 -22.23
CA GLU A 17 16.86 7.07 -21.16
C GLU A 17 16.79 8.54 -20.76
N SER A 18 15.66 9.19 -21.02
CA SER A 18 15.42 10.58 -20.61
C SER A 18 15.27 10.66 -19.09
N SER A 19 16.41 10.72 -18.40
CA SER A 19 16.55 11.21 -17.03
C SER A 19 16.27 12.71 -17.01
N ALA A 20 15.03 13.09 -16.68
CA ALA A 20 14.68 14.47 -16.38
C ALA A 20 14.41 14.62 -14.87
N CYS A 21 15.40 15.17 -14.18
CA CYS A 21 15.33 15.61 -12.79
C CYS A 21 14.33 16.79 -12.63
N HIS A 22 13.33 16.56 -11.78
CA HIS A 22 12.51 17.48 -10.99
C HIS A 22 12.49 19.00 -11.32
N LYS A 23 11.32 19.49 -11.79
CA LYS A 23 10.63 20.78 -11.44
C LYS A 23 9.11 20.68 -11.83
N PRO A 24 8.22 21.54 -11.29
CA PRO A 24 7.04 21.19 -10.47
C PRO A 24 5.91 20.39 -11.16
N GLN A 25 5.12 19.68 -10.34
CA GLN A 25 4.00 18.75 -10.64
C GLN A 25 2.76 19.33 -11.37
N GLU A 26 2.87 20.38 -12.19
CA GLU A 26 1.70 21.17 -12.61
C GLU A 26 0.86 20.60 -13.78
N HIS A 27 1.28 19.52 -14.46
CA HIS A 27 0.59 19.02 -15.67
C HIS A 27 0.31 17.51 -15.74
N THR A 28 0.25 16.80 -14.60
CA THR A 28 -0.10 15.37 -14.60
C THR A 28 -1.61 15.16 -14.74
N LEU A 29 -2.04 14.56 -15.84
CA LEU A 29 -3.46 14.27 -16.12
C LEU A 29 -3.94 12.92 -15.57
N ALA A 30 -3.05 11.92 -15.49
CA ALA A 30 -3.35 10.62 -14.91
C ALA A 30 -2.11 10.09 -14.17
N GLU A 31 -2.34 9.47 -13.02
CA GLU A 31 -1.26 8.88 -12.23
C GLU A 31 -1.65 7.58 -11.53
N MET A 32 -0.64 6.71 -11.37
CA MET A 32 -0.60 5.64 -10.39
C MET A 32 0.11 6.16 -9.15
N VAL A 33 -0.61 6.23 -8.04
CA VAL A 33 -0.03 6.48 -6.72
C VAL A 33 0.40 5.14 -6.14
N ILE A 34 1.71 4.99 -5.88
CA ILE A 34 2.32 3.76 -5.38
C ILE A 34 2.72 3.98 -3.92
N ASP A 35 2.06 3.28 -3.00
CA ASP A 35 2.36 3.32 -1.57
C ASP A 35 3.47 2.31 -1.23
N LEU A 36 4.69 2.81 -1.00
CA LEU A 36 5.82 1.97 -0.62
C LEU A 36 5.70 1.45 0.82
N ASP A 37 4.98 2.13 1.72
CA ASP A 37 4.71 1.61 3.06
C ASP A 37 3.82 0.37 2.99
N ALA A 38 2.80 0.37 2.13
CA ALA A 38 1.98 -0.80 1.87
C ALA A 38 2.83 -1.97 1.35
N ILE A 39 3.73 -1.73 0.40
CA ILE A 39 4.65 -2.76 -0.13
C ILE A 39 5.58 -3.31 0.97
N ALA A 40 6.13 -2.43 1.81
CA ALA A 40 6.99 -2.82 2.92
C ALA A 40 6.22 -3.65 3.95
N HIS A 41 5.01 -3.23 4.33
CA HIS A 41 4.09 -3.97 5.21
C HIS A 41 3.79 -5.36 4.65
N ASN A 42 3.36 -5.44 3.40
CA ASN A 42 3.04 -6.71 2.74
C ASN A 42 4.22 -7.67 2.72
N THR A 43 5.41 -7.15 2.40
CA THR A 43 6.64 -7.94 2.37
C THR A 43 6.99 -8.48 3.75
N ARG A 44 6.91 -7.65 4.80
CA ARG A 44 7.13 -8.06 6.19
C ARG A 44 6.12 -9.12 6.63
N THR A 45 4.83 -8.91 6.32
CA THR A 45 3.76 -9.86 6.62
C THR A 45 4.02 -11.21 5.99
N LEU A 46 4.28 -11.25 4.67
CA LEU A 46 4.60 -12.49 3.96
C LEU A 46 5.88 -13.14 4.48
N LYS A 47 6.91 -12.34 4.82
CA LYS A 47 8.17 -12.85 5.39
C LYS A 47 7.96 -13.50 6.76
N ALA A 48 7.11 -12.90 7.60
CA ALA A 48 6.78 -13.44 8.92
C ALA A 48 6.08 -14.80 8.84
N MET A 49 5.23 -15.01 7.83
CA MET A 49 4.52 -16.27 7.61
C MET A 49 5.43 -17.43 7.21
N VAL A 50 6.61 -17.14 6.68
CA VAL A 50 7.54 -18.13 6.09
C VAL A 50 8.85 -18.20 6.85
N SER A 51 8.88 -17.91 8.15
CA SER A 51 10.11 -17.61 8.93
C SER A 51 11.20 -18.71 8.98
N ALA A 52 11.02 -19.88 8.37
CA ALA A 52 12.07 -20.87 8.12
C ALA A 52 12.58 -20.91 6.66
N ALA A 53 11.79 -20.38 5.71
CA ALA A 53 12.10 -20.31 4.30
C ALA A 53 12.56 -18.90 3.88
N GLU A 54 13.34 -18.86 2.81
CA GLU A 54 13.68 -17.63 2.11
C GLU A 54 12.47 -17.05 1.36
N LEU A 55 12.52 -15.76 1.05
CA LEU A 55 11.49 -15.09 0.27
C LEU A 55 12.13 -14.49 -0.98
N MET A 56 11.82 -15.08 -2.13
CA MET A 56 12.13 -14.50 -3.44
C MET A 56 10.95 -13.63 -3.86
N ALA A 57 11.16 -12.32 -3.84
CA ALA A 57 10.13 -11.37 -4.25
C ALA A 57 10.06 -11.30 -5.78
N VAL A 58 8.88 -11.54 -6.35
CA VAL A 58 8.69 -11.51 -7.80
C VAL A 58 8.42 -10.08 -8.27
N VAL A 59 9.36 -9.52 -9.04
CA VAL A 59 9.36 -8.12 -9.52
C VAL A 59 9.34 -8.00 -11.06
N LYS A 60 8.97 -9.08 -11.75
CA LYS A 60 8.74 -9.06 -13.21
C LYS A 60 7.69 -8.02 -13.63
N ALA A 61 7.68 -7.66 -14.91
CA ALA A 61 6.80 -6.66 -15.51
C ALA A 61 6.89 -5.31 -14.78
N ASP A 62 8.11 -4.81 -14.56
CA ASP A 62 8.39 -3.55 -13.85
C ASP A 62 7.76 -3.50 -12.46
N ALA A 63 7.99 -4.57 -11.68
CA ALA A 63 7.37 -4.82 -10.38
C ALA A 63 5.83 -4.78 -10.45
N TYR A 64 5.25 -5.59 -11.34
CA TYR A 64 3.79 -5.60 -11.59
C TYR A 64 3.28 -4.17 -11.87
N ASN A 65 4.06 -3.40 -12.64
CA ASN A 65 3.81 -2.01 -13.02
C ASN A 65 3.91 -0.97 -11.88
N HIS A 66 4.40 -1.35 -10.70
CA HIS A 66 4.58 -0.43 -9.56
C HIS A 66 5.91 0.34 -9.65
N GLY A 67 6.83 -0.05 -10.53
CA GLY A 67 8.13 0.61 -10.72
C GLY A 67 9.26 -0.13 -10.03
N MET A 68 10.09 -0.81 -10.81
CA MET A 68 11.10 -1.75 -10.34
C MET A 68 12.07 -1.16 -9.32
N ARG A 69 12.65 0.02 -9.58
CA ARG A 69 13.74 0.56 -8.74
C ARG A 69 13.30 0.79 -7.30
N GLN A 70 12.23 1.56 -7.11
CA GLN A 70 11.71 1.91 -5.78
C GLN A 70 11.17 0.69 -5.04
N VAL A 71 10.51 -0.22 -5.77
CA VAL A 71 9.97 -1.45 -5.17
C VAL A 71 11.10 -2.38 -4.72
N VAL A 72 12.13 -2.60 -5.55
CA VAL A 72 13.26 -3.47 -5.19
C VAL A 72 13.99 -2.97 -3.94
N GLU A 73 14.22 -1.66 -3.83
CA GLU A 73 14.79 -1.06 -2.62
C GLU A 73 13.93 -1.33 -1.38
N THR A 74 12.61 -1.18 -1.53
CA THR A 74 11.63 -1.34 -0.44
C THR A 74 11.53 -2.79 0.03
N ILE A 75 11.38 -3.75 -0.89
CA ILE A 75 11.18 -5.17 -0.54
C ILE A 75 12.43 -5.81 0.05
N LEU A 76 13.63 -5.43 -0.41
CA LEU A 76 14.89 -5.93 0.15
C LEU A 76 15.05 -5.42 1.60
N SER A 77 14.76 -4.13 1.84
CA SER A 77 14.75 -3.55 3.18
C SER A 77 13.70 -4.17 4.10
N ALA A 78 12.60 -4.68 3.52
CA ALA A 78 11.51 -5.34 4.25
C ALA A 78 11.72 -6.85 4.46
N GLY A 79 12.84 -7.42 4.02
CA GLY A 79 13.26 -8.79 4.36
C GLY A 79 13.18 -9.83 3.24
N ALA A 80 12.93 -9.41 1.99
CA ALA A 80 13.15 -10.29 0.83
C ALA A 80 14.64 -10.59 0.66
N THR A 81 15.00 -11.84 0.42
CA THR A 81 16.41 -12.27 0.29
C THR A 81 16.84 -12.47 -1.16
N GLN A 82 15.88 -12.66 -2.06
CA GLN A 82 16.12 -12.85 -3.49
C GLN A 82 15.05 -12.14 -4.33
N LEU A 83 15.34 -11.96 -5.62
CA LEU A 83 14.46 -11.35 -6.60
C LEU A 83 14.19 -12.33 -7.74
N GLY A 84 12.94 -12.37 -8.19
CA GLY A 84 12.52 -13.18 -9.33
C GLY A 84 11.95 -12.33 -10.46
N VAL A 85 12.45 -12.51 -11.67
CA VAL A 85 12.00 -11.81 -12.88
C VAL A 85 11.70 -12.79 -14.01
N ALA A 86 10.93 -12.36 -15.01
CA ALA A 86 10.67 -13.22 -16.15
C ALA A 86 11.90 -13.28 -17.05
N THR A 87 12.34 -12.14 -17.59
CA THR A 87 13.32 -12.11 -18.68
C THR A 87 14.73 -11.78 -18.21
N ILE A 88 15.73 -12.12 -19.03
CA ILE A 88 17.12 -11.69 -18.83
C ILE A 88 17.19 -10.15 -18.80
N ASP A 89 16.51 -9.45 -19.71
CA ASP A 89 16.48 -7.98 -19.74
C ASP A 89 15.96 -7.33 -18.44
N GLU A 90 14.99 -7.96 -17.78
CA GLU A 90 14.53 -7.50 -16.46
C GLU A 90 15.62 -7.66 -15.40
N ALA A 91 16.34 -8.79 -15.40
CA ALA A 91 17.45 -9.02 -14.47
C ALA A 91 18.61 -8.05 -14.72
N MET A 92 18.95 -7.81 -15.99
CA MET A 92 19.96 -6.83 -16.38
C MET A 92 19.60 -5.42 -15.92
N ARG A 93 18.32 -5.02 -16.04
CA ARG A 93 17.86 -3.71 -15.53
C ARG A 93 18.00 -3.58 -14.01
N ILE A 94 17.78 -4.66 -13.25
CA ILE A 94 18.03 -4.68 -11.80
C ILE A 94 19.52 -4.46 -11.51
N ARG A 95 20.41 -5.13 -12.25
CA ARG A 95 21.87 -4.98 -12.11
C ARG A 95 22.34 -3.58 -12.50
N ALA A 96 21.88 -3.07 -13.63
CA ALA A 96 22.15 -1.69 -14.08
C ALA A 96 21.63 -0.64 -13.08
N ALA A 97 20.59 -0.98 -12.30
CA ALA A 97 20.09 -0.11 -11.25
C ALA A 97 20.96 -0.09 -9.97
N GLY A 98 21.96 -0.97 -9.87
CA GLY A 98 22.92 -1.04 -8.77
C GLY A 98 22.56 -2.04 -7.67
N PHE A 99 21.64 -2.98 -7.92
CA PHE A 99 21.24 -3.98 -6.93
C PHE A 99 22.03 -5.28 -7.09
N ASP A 100 22.67 -5.71 -6.01
CA ASP A 100 23.51 -6.92 -5.95
C ASP A 100 22.79 -8.15 -5.37
N ALA A 101 21.54 -8.02 -4.92
CA ALA A 101 20.76 -9.13 -4.40
C ALA A 101 20.68 -10.29 -5.43
N PRO A 102 20.59 -11.56 -5.00
CA PRO A 102 20.40 -12.68 -5.93
C PRO A 102 19.17 -12.46 -6.82
N VAL A 103 19.34 -12.60 -8.14
CA VAL A 103 18.26 -12.44 -9.13
C VAL A 103 18.17 -13.72 -9.95
N THR A 104 16.96 -14.27 -10.07
CA THR A 104 16.68 -15.41 -10.95
C THR A 104 15.79 -14.96 -12.12
N ALA A 105 16.22 -15.25 -13.35
CA ALA A 105 15.46 -15.05 -14.59
C ALA A 105 15.18 -16.39 -15.27
N TRP A 106 13.98 -16.60 -15.83
CA TRP A 106 13.54 -17.93 -16.28
C TRP A 106 12.87 -17.96 -17.66
N MET A 107 12.82 -16.83 -18.36
CA MET A 107 12.23 -16.69 -19.69
C MET A 107 13.28 -16.11 -20.64
N TRP A 108 13.81 -16.99 -21.47
CA TRP A 108 14.81 -16.74 -22.51
C TRP A 108 14.64 -17.81 -23.58
N PHE A 109 15.24 -17.64 -24.76
CA PHE A 109 15.31 -18.69 -25.77
C PHE A 109 16.74 -19.24 -25.92
N PRO A 110 16.94 -20.52 -26.32
CA PRO A 110 18.26 -21.17 -26.33
C PRO A 110 19.36 -20.54 -27.21
N GLY A 111 19.04 -19.50 -27.97
CA GLY A 111 19.98 -18.77 -28.84
C GLY A 111 20.36 -17.38 -28.32
N GLU A 112 19.92 -17.00 -27.11
CA GLU A 112 20.35 -15.75 -26.48
C GLU A 112 21.82 -15.81 -26.04
N GLU A 113 22.46 -14.64 -26.00
CA GLU A 113 23.81 -14.47 -25.47
C GLU A 113 23.76 -14.53 -23.92
N LEU A 114 24.62 -15.34 -23.30
CA LEU A 114 24.56 -15.63 -21.87
C LEU A 114 25.78 -15.13 -21.09
N PHE A 115 26.84 -14.62 -21.74
CA PHE A 115 28.03 -14.14 -21.04
C PHE A 115 27.67 -12.97 -20.12
N GLY A 116 26.83 -12.04 -20.59
CA GLY A 116 26.33 -10.98 -19.72
C GLY A 116 25.56 -11.50 -18.50
N VAL A 117 24.80 -12.59 -18.65
CA VAL A 117 24.05 -13.22 -17.54
C VAL A 117 25.01 -13.78 -16.50
N PHE A 118 26.07 -14.44 -16.96
CA PHE A 118 27.08 -15.05 -16.10
C PHE A 118 27.95 -14.00 -15.40
N ASP A 119 28.39 -12.97 -16.13
CA ASP A 119 29.19 -11.86 -15.61
C ASP A 119 28.45 -11.09 -14.50
N HIS A 120 27.15 -10.86 -14.70
CA HIS A 120 26.30 -10.20 -13.70
C HIS A 120 25.74 -11.13 -12.61
N ASN A 121 26.20 -12.39 -12.53
CA ASN A 121 25.76 -13.37 -11.55
C ASN A 121 24.23 -13.45 -11.42
N ILE A 122 23.57 -13.60 -12.57
CA ILE A 122 22.12 -13.84 -12.66
C ILE A 122 21.91 -15.35 -12.70
N THR A 123 21.06 -15.88 -11.81
CA THR A 123 20.70 -17.29 -11.80
C THR A 123 19.74 -17.58 -12.95
N LEU A 124 20.10 -18.51 -13.83
CA LEU A 124 19.31 -18.82 -15.02
C LEU A 124 18.37 -20.01 -14.76
N GLY A 125 17.08 -19.82 -15.01
CA GLY A 125 16.07 -20.88 -15.03
C GLY A 125 16.19 -21.74 -16.29
N LEU A 126 16.17 -23.06 -16.14
CA LEU A 126 16.27 -24.01 -17.26
C LEU A 126 14.91 -24.68 -17.54
N PRO A 127 14.10 -24.16 -18.48
CA PRO A 127 12.73 -24.64 -18.72
C PRO A 127 12.61 -25.82 -19.70
N SER A 128 13.69 -26.28 -20.33
CA SER A 128 13.65 -27.49 -21.18
C SER A 128 15.04 -28.09 -21.36
N LEU A 129 15.09 -29.28 -21.97
CA LEU A 129 16.33 -29.92 -22.40
C LEU A 129 17.15 -29.01 -23.33
N ALA A 130 16.50 -28.40 -24.33
CA ALA A 130 17.18 -27.48 -25.26
C ALA A 130 17.81 -26.26 -24.56
N HIS A 131 17.16 -25.70 -23.54
CA HIS A 131 17.73 -24.61 -22.73
C HIS A 131 18.91 -25.10 -21.90
N THR A 132 18.81 -26.31 -21.35
CA THR A 132 19.91 -26.95 -20.62
C THR A 132 21.13 -27.10 -21.52
N GLU A 133 20.98 -27.70 -22.70
CA GLU A 133 22.07 -27.88 -23.66
C GLU A 133 22.69 -26.55 -24.09
N ALA A 134 21.88 -25.52 -24.34
CA ALA A 134 22.38 -24.19 -24.70
C ALA A 134 23.17 -23.53 -23.56
N CYS A 135 22.65 -23.60 -22.33
CA CYS A 135 23.34 -23.08 -21.16
C CYS A 135 24.67 -23.80 -20.93
N LEU A 136 24.73 -25.13 -21.08
CA LEU A 136 25.96 -25.90 -20.92
C LEU A 136 27.01 -25.56 -21.98
N ARG A 137 26.61 -25.37 -23.24
CA ARG A 137 27.53 -24.89 -24.29
C ARG A 137 28.08 -23.50 -23.96
N ALA A 138 27.22 -22.58 -23.58
CA ALA A 138 27.65 -21.23 -23.21
C ALA A 138 28.55 -21.23 -21.96
N ALA A 139 28.29 -22.11 -20.98
CA ALA A 139 29.13 -22.24 -19.79
C ALA A 139 30.54 -22.76 -20.11
N GLU A 140 30.67 -23.66 -21.08
CA GLU A 140 31.97 -24.15 -21.57
C GLU A 140 32.77 -23.04 -22.28
N ASP A 141 32.10 -22.24 -23.12
CA ASP A 141 32.72 -21.09 -23.77
C ASP A 141 33.14 -20.01 -22.75
N TRP A 142 32.30 -19.78 -21.73
CA TRP A 142 32.55 -18.84 -20.63
C TRP A 142 33.71 -19.28 -19.73
N GLU A 143 33.77 -20.55 -19.35
CA GLU A 143 34.90 -21.13 -18.63
C GLU A 143 36.20 -20.93 -19.42
N SER A 144 36.18 -21.21 -20.72
CA SER A 144 37.33 -21.04 -21.61
C SER A 144 37.83 -19.58 -21.69
N SER A 145 36.96 -18.61 -21.41
CA SER A 145 37.28 -17.19 -21.32
C SER A 145 37.76 -16.73 -19.94
N GLY A 146 37.83 -17.63 -18.94
CA GLY A 146 38.25 -17.32 -17.57
C GLY A 146 37.11 -16.88 -16.64
N GLY A 147 35.86 -17.11 -17.04
CA GLY A 147 34.68 -16.74 -16.28
C GLY A 147 34.44 -17.56 -15.01
N CYS A 148 33.68 -17.02 -14.05
CA CYS A 148 33.25 -17.75 -12.86
C CYS A 148 32.11 -18.73 -13.16
N VAL A 149 32.02 -19.81 -12.37
CA VAL A 149 30.98 -20.85 -12.52
C VAL A 149 29.56 -20.26 -12.47
N PRO A 150 28.76 -20.36 -13.56
CA PRO A 150 27.40 -19.85 -13.60
C PRO A 150 26.45 -20.56 -12.63
N SER A 151 25.45 -19.84 -12.12
CA SER A 151 24.40 -20.41 -11.27
C SER A 151 23.13 -20.68 -12.10
N VAL A 152 22.54 -21.86 -11.91
CA VAL A 152 21.30 -22.27 -12.60
C VAL A 152 20.28 -22.83 -11.62
N THR A 153 18.99 -22.61 -11.91
CA THR A 153 17.89 -23.26 -11.20
C THR A 153 17.08 -24.12 -12.17
N LEU A 154 16.79 -25.35 -11.77
CA LEU A 154 16.12 -26.29 -12.66
C LEU A 154 14.62 -26.10 -12.60
N MET A 155 13.95 -25.99 -13.75
CA MET A 155 12.50 -25.85 -13.79
C MET A 155 11.89 -27.18 -14.17
N PHE A 156 11.06 -27.74 -13.29
CA PHE A 156 10.33 -28.98 -13.54
C PHE A 156 8.84 -28.67 -13.79
N ASP A 157 8.26 -29.25 -14.83
CA ASP A 157 6.81 -29.19 -15.02
C ASP A 157 6.09 -30.27 -14.21
N SER A 158 5.51 -29.86 -13.08
CA SER A 158 4.74 -30.73 -12.20
C SER A 158 3.28 -30.92 -12.63
N GLY A 159 2.81 -30.20 -13.65
CA GLY A 159 1.43 -30.28 -14.12
C GLY A 159 0.81 -28.98 -14.61
N LEU A 160 1.55 -27.86 -14.60
CA LEU A 160 1.06 -26.60 -15.15
C LEU A 160 1.07 -26.62 -16.68
N SER A 161 1.92 -27.44 -17.31
CA SER A 161 1.98 -27.60 -18.77
C SER A 161 2.26 -26.29 -19.52
N ARG A 162 3.14 -25.44 -18.97
CA ARG A 162 3.47 -24.11 -19.52
C ARG A 162 4.95 -23.94 -19.83
N SER A 163 5.78 -24.07 -18.81
CA SER A 163 7.23 -23.91 -18.87
C SER A 163 7.83 -24.77 -17.76
N GLY A 164 9.00 -25.36 -18.00
CA GLY A 164 9.59 -26.40 -17.17
C GLY A 164 9.79 -27.68 -17.96
N VAL A 165 10.86 -28.39 -17.64
CA VAL A 165 11.21 -29.67 -18.26
C VAL A 165 10.11 -30.68 -17.96
N GLY A 166 9.55 -31.26 -19.03
CA GLY A 166 8.46 -32.21 -18.92
C GLY A 166 8.91 -33.53 -18.26
N PRO A 167 7.99 -34.29 -17.65
CA PRO A 167 8.31 -35.55 -16.97
C PRO A 167 9.03 -36.59 -17.85
N ARG A 168 8.84 -36.54 -19.17
CA ARG A 168 9.50 -37.46 -20.12
C ARG A 168 10.96 -37.14 -20.37
N GLU A 169 11.34 -35.87 -20.28
CA GLU A 169 12.70 -35.37 -20.54
C GLU A 169 13.48 -35.13 -19.25
N TRP A 170 12.81 -35.21 -18.09
CA TRP A 170 13.39 -34.84 -16.81
C TRP A 170 14.61 -35.69 -16.42
N GLU A 171 14.55 -37.00 -16.61
CA GLU A 171 15.65 -37.89 -16.24
C GLU A 171 16.90 -37.64 -17.09
N GLU A 172 16.73 -37.45 -18.39
CA GLU A 172 17.82 -37.09 -19.31
C GLU A 172 18.43 -35.74 -18.94
N THR A 173 17.57 -34.73 -18.75
CA THR A 173 17.99 -33.37 -18.36
C THR A 173 18.75 -33.39 -17.04
N ALA A 174 18.22 -34.06 -16.01
CA ALA A 174 18.86 -34.15 -14.70
C ALA A 174 20.23 -34.86 -14.75
N ARG A 175 20.40 -35.87 -15.61
CA ARG A 175 21.71 -36.54 -15.80
C ARG A 175 22.75 -35.62 -16.44
N LEU A 176 22.35 -34.84 -17.45
CA LEU A 176 23.24 -33.87 -18.10
C LEU A 176 23.71 -32.80 -17.10
N ILE A 177 22.77 -32.25 -16.32
CA ILE A 177 23.08 -31.25 -15.31
C ILE A 177 23.98 -31.82 -14.21
N ALA A 178 23.67 -33.02 -13.70
CA ALA A 178 24.49 -33.65 -12.67
C ALA A 178 25.93 -33.92 -13.12
N ALA A 179 26.13 -34.25 -14.40
CA ALA A 179 27.47 -34.38 -14.98
C ALA A 179 28.19 -33.03 -15.02
N ALA A 180 27.52 -32.00 -15.54
CA ALA A 180 28.10 -30.66 -15.65
C ALA A 180 28.41 -30.02 -14.28
N GLU A 181 27.56 -30.20 -13.27
CA GLU A 181 27.82 -29.72 -11.90
C GLU A 181 29.02 -30.43 -11.28
N ARG A 182 29.16 -31.76 -11.48
CA ARG A 182 30.32 -32.53 -11.00
C ARG A 182 31.63 -32.09 -11.65
N GLU A 183 31.57 -31.67 -12.90
CA GLU A 183 32.70 -31.09 -13.65
C GLU A 183 32.99 -29.64 -13.25
N GLY A 184 32.15 -29.02 -12.41
CA GLY A 184 32.32 -27.63 -11.99
C GLY A 184 31.92 -26.59 -13.03
N LYS A 185 31.23 -27.00 -14.12
CA LYS A 185 30.83 -26.11 -15.22
C LYS A 185 29.67 -25.19 -14.84
N ILE A 186 28.81 -25.64 -13.94
CA ILE A 186 27.65 -24.90 -13.43
C ILE A 186 27.45 -25.21 -11.95
N ARG A 187 26.72 -24.34 -11.26
CA ARG A 187 26.24 -24.55 -9.88
C ARG A 187 24.72 -24.63 -9.88
N VAL A 188 24.16 -25.72 -9.37
CA VAL A 188 22.70 -25.87 -9.26
C VAL A 188 22.22 -25.30 -7.93
N THR A 189 21.42 -24.24 -7.97
CA THR A 189 20.84 -23.62 -6.76
C THR A 189 19.72 -24.47 -6.17
N GLY A 190 18.96 -25.15 -7.03
CA GLY A 190 17.86 -26.04 -6.65
C GLY A 190 16.83 -26.17 -7.76
N LEU A 191 15.64 -26.66 -7.39
CA LEU A 191 14.54 -26.87 -8.32
C LEU A 191 13.41 -25.88 -8.06
N MET A 192 12.68 -25.55 -9.13
CA MET A 192 11.44 -24.82 -9.07
C MET A 192 10.36 -25.45 -9.94
N THR A 193 9.12 -25.31 -9.49
CA THR A 193 7.92 -25.55 -10.29
C THR A 193 6.86 -24.49 -9.97
N HIS A 194 5.73 -24.50 -10.65
CA HIS A 194 4.66 -23.52 -10.43
C HIS A 194 3.30 -24.19 -10.34
N LEU A 195 2.52 -23.78 -9.33
CA LEU A 195 1.21 -24.33 -9.04
C LEU A 195 0.17 -23.78 -10.01
N ALA A 196 -0.80 -24.62 -10.38
CA ALA A 196 -1.89 -24.25 -11.28
C ALA A 196 -3.08 -23.60 -10.57
N SER A 197 -3.39 -24.04 -9.35
CA SER A 197 -4.65 -23.70 -8.66
C SER A 197 -4.46 -23.65 -7.15
N ALA A 198 -3.45 -22.89 -6.69
CA ALA A 198 -3.17 -22.73 -5.26
C ALA A 198 -4.13 -21.75 -4.56
N ASP A 199 -4.92 -21.04 -5.35
CA ASP A 199 -5.94 -20.03 -5.01
C ASP A 199 -7.36 -20.63 -4.92
N SER A 200 -7.51 -21.95 -5.05
CA SER A 200 -8.80 -22.63 -5.00
C SER A 200 -8.73 -23.88 -4.12
N ASP A 201 -9.57 -23.91 -3.08
CA ASP A 201 -9.70 -25.07 -2.19
C ASP A 201 -10.25 -26.31 -2.93
N ASP A 202 -11.15 -26.10 -3.90
CA ASP A 202 -11.72 -27.16 -4.73
C ASP A 202 -10.65 -27.88 -5.58
N ALA A 203 -9.52 -27.22 -5.85
CA ALA A 203 -8.41 -27.76 -6.63
C ALA A 203 -7.26 -28.32 -5.77
N ARG A 204 -7.47 -28.52 -4.46
CA ARG A 204 -6.42 -28.98 -3.54
C ARG A 204 -5.73 -30.27 -3.99
N GLU A 205 -6.47 -31.22 -4.55
CA GLU A 205 -5.91 -32.48 -5.05
C GLU A 205 -4.91 -32.27 -6.21
N VAL A 206 -5.15 -31.26 -7.06
CA VAL A 206 -4.24 -30.88 -8.15
C VAL A 206 -2.94 -30.35 -7.57
N THR A 207 -3.03 -29.42 -6.62
CA THR A 207 -1.87 -28.86 -5.91
C THR A 207 -1.06 -29.95 -5.20
N ASP A 208 -1.72 -30.89 -4.53
CA ASP A 208 -1.06 -32.01 -3.85
C ASP A 208 -0.37 -32.98 -4.83
N LEU A 209 -0.99 -33.22 -5.99
CA LEU A 209 -0.37 -34.01 -7.06
C LEU A 209 0.88 -33.31 -7.63
N GLN A 210 0.83 -32.01 -7.85
CA GLN A 210 1.98 -31.22 -8.28
C GLN A 210 3.12 -31.31 -7.25
N ASN A 211 2.81 -31.19 -5.96
CA ASN A 211 3.80 -31.32 -4.89
C ASN A 211 4.46 -32.71 -4.87
N ARG A 212 3.68 -33.80 -4.98
CA ARG A 212 4.24 -35.17 -5.04
C ARG A 212 5.18 -35.35 -6.23
N ARG A 213 4.81 -34.83 -7.41
CA ARG A 213 5.66 -34.89 -8.61
C ARG A 213 6.94 -34.09 -8.43
N PHE A 214 6.85 -32.91 -7.81
CA PHE A 214 7.99 -32.06 -7.51
C PHE A 214 8.96 -32.73 -6.52
N ALA A 215 8.44 -33.33 -5.44
CA ALA A 215 9.25 -34.11 -4.51
C ALA A 215 10.00 -35.25 -5.21
N ARG A 216 9.34 -35.97 -6.13
CA ARG A 216 9.98 -37.03 -6.92
C ARG A 216 11.08 -36.51 -7.85
N ALA A 217 10.89 -35.31 -8.42
CA ALA A 217 11.90 -34.67 -9.24
C ALA A 217 13.16 -34.31 -8.41
N ILE A 218 12.96 -33.77 -7.20
CA ILE A 218 14.06 -33.48 -6.23
C ILE A 218 14.80 -34.77 -5.85
N GLU A 219 14.07 -35.85 -5.54
CA GLU A 219 14.67 -37.15 -5.19
C GLU A 219 15.54 -37.70 -6.32
N LEU A 220 15.08 -37.59 -7.58
CA LEU A 220 15.87 -38.01 -8.73
C LEU A 220 17.18 -37.22 -8.80
N CYS A 221 17.11 -35.90 -8.68
CA CYS A 221 18.30 -35.04 -8.68
C CYS A 221 19.31 -35.43 -7.60
N ARG A 222 18.82 -35.65 -6.37
CA ARG A 222 19.66 -36.10 -5.24
C ARG A 222 20.27 -37.47 -5.45
N SER A 223 19.53 -38.40 -6.06
CA SER A 223 20.06 -39.74 -6.39
C SER A 223 21.19 -39.72 -7.43
N LEU A 224 21.27 -38.64 -8.21
CA LEU A 224 22.34 -38.40 -9.19
C LEU A 224 23.54 -37.64 -8.59
N GLY A 225 23.48 -37.30 -7.30
CA GLY A 225 24.57 -36.65 -6.55
C GLY A 225 24.50 -35.12 -6.47
N MET A 226 23.41 -34.50 -6.92
CA MET A 226 23.21 -33.04 -6.78
C MET A 226 22.66 -32.70 -5.38
N GLU A 227 23.12 -31.61 -4.76
CA GLU A 227 22.64 -31.20 -3.41
C GLU A 227 21.24 -30.56 -3.44
N VAL A 228 20.99 -29.73 -4.46
CA VAL A 228 19.74 -28.98 -4.69
C VAL A 228 19.21 -28.27 -3.42
N PRO A 229 19.97 -27.31 -2.87
CA PRO A 229 19.72 -26.78 -1.53
C PRO A 229 18.47 -25.90 -1.44
N ILE A 230 18.11 -25.14 -2.47
CA ILE A 230 17.01 -24.17 -2.41
C ILE A 230 15.89 -24.59 -3.38
N ASN A 231 14.91 -25.36 -2.90
CA ASN A 231 13.75 -25.76 -3.70
C ASN A 231 12.54 -24.88 -3.39
N HIS A 232 11.75 -24.56 -4.42
CA HIS A 232 10.63 -23.63 -4.28
C HIS A 232 9.45 -23.88 -5.22
N ILE A 233 8.25 -23.95 -4.66
CA ILE A 233 6.99 -24.19 -5.39
C ILE A 233 5.90 -23.15 -5.08
N ALA A 234 5.85 -22.62 -3.86
CA ALA A 234 4.79 -21.73 -3.41
C ALA A 234 4.81 -20.36 -4.11
N ASN A 235 3.70 -20.01 -4.77
CA ASN A 235 3.33 -18.64 -5.19
C ASN A 235 2.56 -17.94 -4.04
N THR A 236 2.04 -16.72 -4.25
CA THR A 236 1.34 -15.96 -3.18
C THR A 236 0.24 -16.79 -2.48
N PRO A 237 -0.72 -17.44 -3.18
CA PRO A 237 -1.73 -18.25 -2.51
C PRO A 237 -1.15 -19.35 -1.63
N ALA A 238 -0.25 -20.17 -2.16
CA ALA A 238 0.38 -21.25 -1.38
C ALA A 238 1.30 -20.74 -0.26
N THR A 239 1.86 -19.54 -0.40
CA THR A 239 2.64 -18.89 0.68
C THR A 239 1.74 -18.66 1.89
N VAL A 240 0.51 -18.23 1.65
CA VAL A 240 -0.48 -17.92 2.68
C VAL A 240 -1.18 -19.18 3.21
N SER A 241 -1.69 -20.03 2.33
CA SER A 241 -2.60 -21.13 2.69
C SER A 241 -1.93 -22.50 2.88
N ARG A 242 -0.68 -22.68 2.43
CA ARG A 242 0.00 -23.98 2.38
C ARG A 242 1.42 -23.97 2.95
N PRO A 243 1.58 -23.85 4.29
CA PRO A 243 2.89 -23.92 4.94
C PRO A 243 3.71 -25.18 4.62
N ASP A 244 3.04 -26.30 4.33
CA ASP A 244 3.68 -27.55 3.91
C ASP A 244 4.39 -27.46 2.53
N LEU A 245 4.10 -26.41 1.75
CA LEU A 245 4.67 -26.16 0.42
C LEU A 245 5.74 -25.06 0.41
N HIS A 246 6.16 -24.55 1.57
CA HIS A 246 7.16 -23.47 1.63
C HIS A 246 8.56 -23.93 1.18
N HIS A 247 8.89 -25.23 1.35
CA HIS A 247 10.22 -25.78 1.08
C HIS A 247 11.33 -24.90 1.69
N GLN A 248 12.36 -24.55 0.92
CA GLN A 248 13.45 -23.67 1.36
C GLN A 248 13.22 -22.21 0.97
N MET A 249 12.31 -21.96 0.02
CA MET A 249 12.00 -20.62 -0.45
C MET A 249 10.59 -20.52 -1.02
N VAL A 250 9.92 -19.39 -0.76
CA VAL A 250 8.64 -19.03 -1.37
C VAL A 250 8.82 -17.94 -2.43
N ARG A 251 7.88 -17.84 -3.37
CA ARG A 251 7.90 -16.85 -4.47
C ARG A 251 6.61 -16.01 -4.56
N PRO A 252 6.28 -15.21 -3.52
CA PRO A 252 5.16 -14.30 -3.61
C PRO A 252 5.43 -13.22 -4.67
N GLY A 253 4.40 -12.93 -5.46
CA GLY A 253 4.37 -11.84 -6.42
C GLY A 253 3.28 -10.86 -6.04
N VAL A 254 2.06 -11.14 -6.49
CA VAL A 254 0.91 -10.22 -6.33
C VAL A 254 0.63 -9.79 -4.88
N GLY A 255 0.95 -10.63 -3.89
CA GLY A 255 0.71 -10.32 -2.48
C GLY A 255 1.61 -9.22 -1.95
N ILE A 256 2.81 -9.06 -2.51
CA ILE A 256 3.70 -7.93 -2.20
C ILE A 256 3.03 -6.61 -2.56
N TYR A 257 2.19 -6.62 -3.60
CA TYR A 257 1.47 -5.45 -4.11
C TYR A 257 0.06 -5.30 -3.52
N GLY A 258 -0.29 -6.16 -2.55
CA GLY A 258 -1.51 -6.01 -1.78
C GLY A 258 -2.75 -6.70 -2.33
N VAL A 259 -2.57 -7.74 -3.15
CA VAL A 259 -3.67 -8.63 -3.54
C VAL A 259 -3.68 -9.82 -2.60
N ASP A 260 -4.72 -9.91 -1.79
CA ASP A 260 -4.92 -10.99 -0.84
C ASP A 260 -5.54 -12.21 -1.53
N PRO A 261 -4.87 -13.38 -1.54
CA PRO A 261 -5.43 -14.59 -2.13
C PRO A 261 -6.55 -15.22 -1.29
N MET A 262 -6.77 -14.77 -0.05
CA MET A 262 -7.81 -15.28 0.83
C MET A 262 -9.03 -14.34 0.82
N GLU A 263 -10.23 -14.91 0.69
CA GLU A 263 -11.47 -14.13 0.84
C GLU A 263 -11.59 -13.53 2.25
N THR A 264 -12.43 -12.49 2.39
CA THR A 264 -12.61 -11.63 3.58
C THR A 264 -12.68 -12.33 4.95
N GLN A 265 -13.07 -13.60 5.03
CA GLN A 265 -13.13 -14.35 6.29
C GLN A 265 -11.79 -14.95 6.75
N GLY A 266 -10.71 -14.78 5.97
CA GLY A 266 -9.37 -15.29 6.26
C GLY A 266 -8.23 -14.42 5.73
N SER A 267 -8.48 -13.11 5.57
CA SER A 267 -7.49 -12.14 5.08
C SER A 267 -6.22 -12.13 5.95
N VAL A 268 -5.07 -12.02 5.30
CA VAL A 268 -3.77 -11.86 5.94
C VAL A 268 -3.36 -10.40 6.14
N GLY A 269 -4.30 -9.46 5.93
CA GLY A 269 -4.08 -8.04 6.18
C GLY A 269 -3.10 -7.39 5.20
N LEU A 270 -3.05 -7.87 3.96
CA LEU A 270 -2.29 -7.21 2.89
C LEU A 270 -2.99 -5.91 2.47
N ARG A 271 -2.19 -4.89 2.13
CA ARG A 271 -2.64 -3.54 1.77
C ARG A 271 -2.38 -3.28 0.30
N THR A 272 -3.43 -2.99 -0.48
CA THR A 272 -3.30 -2.60 -1.89
C THR A 272 -2.39 -1.40 -2.04
N ALA A 273 -1.31 -1.54 -2.82
CA ALA A 273 -0.28 -0.51 -2.92
C ALA A 273 -0.51 0.50 -4.05
N MET A 274 -1.44 0.25 -4.97
CA MET A 274 -1.67 1.11 -6.14
C MET A 274 -3.05 1.78 -6.09
N THR A 275 -3.07 3.09 -6.28
CA THR A 275 -4.29 3.86 -6.59
C THR A 275 -4.15 4.51 -7.95
N LEU A 276 -5.04 4.16 -8.90
CA LEU A 276 -5.10 4.78 -10.21
C LEU A 276 -6.11 5.92 -10.19
N ARG A 277 -5.66 7.13 -10.55
CA ARG A 277 -6.53 8.32 -10.62
C ARG A 277 -6.22 9.20 -11.81
N ALA A 278 -7.21 9.94 -12.28
CA ALA A 278 -7.07 10.88 -13.39
C ALA A 278 -7.86 12.17 -13.15
N ARG A 279 -7.40 13.27 -13.74
CA ARG A 279 -8.00 14.60 -13.58
C ARG A 279 -9.31 14.71 -14.34
N VAL A 280 -10.27 15.41 -13.74
CA VAL A 280 -11.44 15.95 -14.44
C VAL A 280 -10.97 17.08 -15.36
N LEU A 281 -11.26 16.98 -16.66
CA LEU A 281 -10.86 17.97 -17.67
C LEU A 281 -11.87 19.10 -17.81
N THR A 282 -13.15 18.76 -17.83
CA THR A 282 -14.24 19.72 -17.99
C THR A 282 -15.53 19.12 -17.48
N THR A 283 -16.41 19.97 -16.98
CA THR A 283 -17.82 19.63 -16.74
C THR A 283 -18.69 20.26 -17.84
N ARG A 284 -19.83 19.65 -18.12
CA ARG A 284 -20.82 20.16 -19.08
C ARG A 284 -22.23 19.67 -18.74
N VAL A 285 -23.24 20.39 -19.20
CA VAL A 285 -24.63 19.91 -19.21
C VAL A 285 -24.91 19.29 -20.57
N VAL A 286 -25.39 18.05 -20.58
CA VAL A 286 -25.90 17.36 -21.77
C VAL A 286 -27.42 17.53 -21.79
N PRO A 287 -28.01 18.19 -22.81
CA PRO A 287 -29.45 18.37 -22.92
C PRO A 287 -30.22 17.05 -23.01
N ALA A 288 -31.45 17.03 -22.51
CA ALA A 288 -32.35 15.90 -22.64
C ALA A 288 -32.48 15.42 -24.10
N GLY A 289 -32.34 14.11 -24.32
CA GLY A 289 -32.41 13.45 -25.64
C GLY A 289 -31.06 13.30 -26.36
N GLU A 290 -30.02 14.04 -25.96
CA GLU A 290 -28.70 13.94 -26.57
C GLU A 290 -27.94 12.68 -26.13
N GLY A 291 -27.09 12.17 -27.03
CA GLY A 291 -26.30 10.97 -26.80
C GLY A 291 -24.87 11.29 -26.37
N VAL A 292 -24.30 10.46 -25.49
CA VAL A 292 -22.92 10.63 -24.99
C VAL A 292 -21.98 9.61 -25.60
N SER A 293 -20.78 10.09 -25.98
CA SER A 293 -19.68 9.30 -26.55
C SER A 293 -20.04 8.59 -27.87
N TYR A 294 -19.10 7.82 -28.41
CA TYR A 294 -19.24 7.15 -29.71
C TYR A 294 -20.41 6.17 -29.74
N GLY A 295 -21.20 6.25 -30.81
CA GLY A 295 -22.36 5.38 -31.02
C GLY A 295 -23.55 5.69 -30.10
N HIS A 296 -23.45 6.70 -29.23
CA HIS A 296 -24.53 7.17 -28.38
C HIS A 296 -25.24 6.04 -27.60
N LEU A 297 -24.44 5.15 -27.00
CA LEU A 297 -24.95 4.03 -26.19
C LEU A 297 -25.68 4.48 -24.93
N TRP A 298 -25.41 5.70 -24.48
CA TRP A 298 -26.12 6.37 -23.40
C TRP A 298 -26.77 7.65 -23.92
N ARG A 299 -27.98 7.95 -23.47
CA ARG A 299 -28.74 9.16 -23.81
C ARG A 299 -29.35 9.79 -22.58
N ALA A 300 -29.21 11.11 -22.49
CA ALA A 300 -29.72 11.89 -21.38
C ALA A 300 -31.26 11.85 -21.36
N GLN A 301 -31.87 11.42 -20.25
CA GLN A 301 -33.33 11.42 -20.09
C GLN A 301 -33.87 12.79 -19.67
N LYS A 302 -33.02 13.59 -19.05
CA LYS A 302 -33.21 14.97 -18.61
C LYS A 302 -31.92 15.74 -18.90
N ASP A 303 -31.91 17.05 -18.70
CA ASP A 303 -30.65 17.78 -18.69
C ASP A 303 -29.75 17.20 -17.59
N THR A 304 -28.59 16.68 -17.96
CA THR A 304 -27.70 15.93 -17.07
C THR A 304 -26.32 16.56 -17.05
N ARG A 305 -25.82 16.89 -15.86
CA ARG A 305 -24.43 17.28 -15.64
C ARG A 305 -23.52 16.08 -15.83
N THR A 306 -22.43 16.29 -16.56
CA THR A 306 -21.42 15.28 -16.85
C THR A 306 -20.03 15.86 -16.67
N ALA A 307 -19.06 14.99 -16.42
CA ALA A 307 -17.65 15.36 -16.39
C ALA A 307 -16.83 14.47 -17.33
N VAL A 308 -15.77 15.01 -17.90
CA VAL A 308 -14.79 14.27 -18.71
C VAL A 308 -13.56 14.00 -17.86
N VAL A 309 -13.11 12.74 -17.80
CA VAL A 309 -11.92 12.31 -17.04
C VAL A 309 -10.82 11.89 -18.02
N ALA A 310 -9.60 12.34 -17.76
CA ALA A 310 -8.43 12.19 -18.64
C ALA A 310 -7.78 10.80 -18.62
N LEU A 311 -8.58 9.75 -18.85
CA LEU A 311 -8.09 8.38 -18.94
C LEU A 311 -8.88 7.61 -19.98
N GLY A 312 -8.20 6.90 -20.89
CA GLY A 312 -8.85 6.04 -21.87
C GLY A 312 -8.14 4.71 -22.08
N TYR A 313 -8.54 4.00 -23.13
CA TYR A 313 -8.00 2.66 -23.41
C TYR A 313 -6.56 2.66 -23.90
N ALA A 314 -6.04 3.78 -24.43
CA ALA A 314 -4.60 3.87 -24.72
C ALA A 314 -3.78 3.86 -23.43
N ASP A 315 -4.33 4.41 -22.34
CA ASP A 315 -3.69 4.57 -21.04
C ASP A 315 -3.84 3.33 -20.15
N GLY A 316 -4.65 2.35 -20.53
CA GLY A 316 -4.83 1.10 -19.78
C GLY A 316 -6.27 0.67 -19.56
N LEU A 317 -7.22 1.59 -19.62
CA LEU A 317 -8.60 1.32 -19.23
C LEU A 317 -9.32 0.40 -20.23
N PRO A 318 -9.84 -0.78 -19.84
CA PRO A 318 -10.45 -1.70 -20.79
C PRO A 318 -11.69 -1.10 -21.45
N ARG A 319 -11.69 -1.05 -22.79
CA ARG A 319 -12.84 -0.54 -23.54
C ARG A 319 -14.11 -1.38 -23.31
N SER A 320 -13.95 -2.67 -22.99
CA SER A 320 -15.02 -3.60 -22.63
C SER A 320 -15.78 -3.19 -21.37
N MET A 321 -15.22 -2.33 -20.51
CA MET A 321 -15.85 -1.82 -19.30
C MET A 321 -16.78 -0.61 -19.54
N SER A 322 -17.00 -0.21 -20.79
CA SER A 322 -17.92 0.89 -21.12
C SER A 322 -19.29 0.70 -20.44
N GLY A 323 -19.66 1.60 -19.53
CA GLY A 323 -20.91 1.60 -18.77
C GLY A 323 -20.96 0.63 -17.59
N LYS A 324 -19.84 0.01 -17.18
CA LYS A 324 -19.81 -1.04 -16.16
C LYS A 324 -19.15 -0.65 -14.84
N PHE A 325 -18.63 0.57 -14.71
CA PHE A 325 -17.87 1.00 -13.53
C PHE A 325 -18.18 2.45 -13.14
N GLU A 326 -17.70 2.81 -11.96
CA GLU A 326 -17.81 4.13 -11.36
C GLU A 326 -16.42 4.67 -11.08
N VAL A 327 -16.31 5.99 -11.01
CA VAL A 327 -15.11 6.67 -10.50
C VAL A 327 -15.48 7.43 -9.24
N THR A 328 -14.55 7.55 -8.31
CA THR A 328 -14.81 8.26 -7.04
C THR A 328 -14.10 9.60 -7.02
N ILE A 329 -14.82 10.67 -6.70
CA ILE A 329 -14.28 12.04 -6.55
C ILE A 329 -14.68 12.52 -5.15
N ASP A 330 -13.70 12.85 -4.32
CA ASP A 330 -13.88 13.28 -2.91
C ASP A 330 -14.85 12.39 -2.12
N GLY A 331 -14.71 11.07 -2.29
CA GLY A 331 -15.50 10.06 -1.59
C GLY A 331 -16.91 9.83 -2.16
N VAL A 332 -17.28 10.49 -3.27
CA VAL A 332 -18.57 10.32 -3.96
C VAL A 332 -18.37 9.56 -5.27
N ALA A 333 -19.12 8.46 -5.46
CA ALA A 333 -19.03 7.62 -6.65
C ALA A 333 -19.91 8.14 -7.80
N TYR A 334 -19.37 8.18 -9.02
CA TYR A 334 -20.05 8.63 -10.23
C TYR A 334 -19.96 7.58 -11.34
N PRO A 335 -21.08 7.18 -11.95
CA PRO A 335 -21.06 6.15 -12.98
C PRO A 335 -20.43 6.65 -14.28
N GLN A 336 -19.60 5.81 -14.90
CA GLN A 336 -19.10 6.04 -16.24
C GLN A 336 -20.23 5.78 -17.25
N ILE A 337 -20.45 6.75 -18.16
CA ILE A 337 -21.52 6.70 -19.16
C ILE A 337 -20.98 6.74 -20.59
N GLY A 338 -21.65 6.03 -21.50
CA GLY A 338 -21.20 5.87 -22.88
C GLY A 338 -19.95 5.01 -23.01
N ARG A 339 -19.21 5.15 -24.10
CA ARG A 339 -18.00 4.36 -24.35
C ARG A 339 -16.76 4.95 -23.72
N VAL A 340 -15.88 4.08 -23.24
CA VAL A 340 -14.47 4.39 -23.00
C VAL A 340 -13.81 4.73 -24.33
N CYS A 341 -13.24 5.93 -24.44
CA CYS A 341 -12.53 6.42 -25.63
C CYS A 341 -11.02 6.18 -25.49
N MET A 342 -10.25 6.58 -26.50
CA MET A 342 -8.80 6.35 -26.55
C MET A 342 -8.08 7.01 -25.37
N ASP A 343 -8.51 8.21 -25.00
CA ASP A 343 -7.80 9.13 -24.12
C ASP A 343 -8.65 9.68 -22.96
N GLN A 344 -9.96 9.37 -22.94
CA GLN A 344 -10.88 9.94 -21.97
C GLN A 344 -12.13 9.08 -21.77
N ILE A 345 -12.81 9.31 -20.65
CA ILE A 345 -14.15 8.80 -20.34
C ILE A 345 -15.09 9.94 -19.97
N VAL A 346 -16.39 9.67 -20.01
CA VAL A 346 -17.42 10.59 -19.51
C VAL A 346 -18.13 9.94 -18.33
N ILE A 347 -18.37 10.70 -17.28
CA ILE A 347 -19.11 10.28 -16.08
C ILE A 347 -20.37 11.14 -15.93
N SER A 348 -21.43 10.55 -15.37
CA SER A 348 -22.65 11.30 -15.02
C SER A 348 -22.56 11.82 -13.59
N LEU A 349 -22.81 13.11 -13.40
CA LEU A 349 -22.81 13.75 -12.08
C LEU A 349 -24.20 13.74 -11.42
N ASP A 350 -25.26 13.46 -12.19
CA ASP A 350 -26.65 13.47 -11.69
C ASP A 350 -27.27 12.06 -11.61
N ASP A 351 -26.56 11.02 -12.05
CA ASP A 351 -27.00 9.62 -11.95
C ASP A 351 -26.21 8.83 -10.89
N SER A 352 -25.49 9.54 -10.00
CA SER A 352 -24.86 8.90 -8.84
C SER A 352 -25.93 8.34 -7.90
N ALA A 353 -25.70 7.12 -7.41
CA ALA A 353 -26.53 6.52 -6.37
C ALA A 353 -26.23 7.08 -4.96
N ASP A 354 -25.15 7.85 -4.81
CA ASP A 354 -24.74 8.45 -3.55
C ASP A 354 -25.54 9.75 -3.29
N PRO A 355 -26.28 9.85 -2.17
CA PRO A 355 -27.06 11.06 -1.85
C PRO A 355 -26.20 12.33 -1.76
N ARG A 356 -24.93 12.21 -1.37
CA ARG A 356 -23.99 13.34 -1.26
C ARG A 356 -23.70 13.98 -2.61
N ALA A 357 -23.90 13.26 -3.72
CA ALA A 357 -23.67 13.76 -5.06
C ALA A 357 -24.54 14.97 -5.43
N ALA A 358 -25.72 15.12 -4.82
CA ALA A 358 -26.61 16.25 -5.07
C ALA A 358 -26.01 17.60 -4.65
N GLU A 359 -25.23 17.59 -3.57
CA GLU A 359 -24.58 18.78 -2.98
C GLU A 359 -23.10 18.90 -3.37
N HIS A 360 -22.51 17.80 -3.86
CA HIS A 360 -21.12 17.76 -4.27
C HIS A 360 -20.89 18.49 -5.59
N THR A 361 -19.88 19.37 -5.60
CA THR A 361 -19.51 20.18 -6.77
C THR A 361 -18.20 19.68 -7.36
N VAL A 362 -18.29 19.00 -8.50
CA VAL A 362 -17.11 18.55 -9.26
C VAL A 362 -16.61 19.67 -10.18
N GLN A 363 -15.30 19.93 -10.14
CA GLN A 363 -14.61 20.97 -10.89
C GLN A 363 -13.49 20.41 -11.79
N PRO A 364 -13.16 21.09 -12.90
CA PRO A 364 -11.94 20.80 -13.65
C PRO A 364 -10.71 20.85 -12.74
N GLY A 365 -9.88 19.82 -12.82
CA GLY A 365 -8.74 19.64 -11.93
C GLY A 365 -8.99 18.64 -10.80
N ASP A 366 -10.23 18.27 -10.46
CA ASP A 366 -10.43 17.28 -9.39
C ASP A 366 -9.86 15.91 -9.77
N TRP A 367 -9.44 15.14 -8.77
CA TRP A 367 -8.96 13.77 -8.97
C TRP A 367 -10.12 12.78 -8.93
N ALA A 368 -10.34 12.08 -10.04
CA ALA A 368 -11.22 10.92 -10.10
C ALA A 368 -10.42 9.64 -9.90
N VAL A 369 -10.65 8.96 -8.78
CA VAL A 369 -10.10 7.64 -8.46
C VAL A 369 -10.84 6.59 -9.29
N ILE A 370 -10.09 5.85 -10.10
CA ILE A 370 -10.61 4.76 -10.94
C ILE A 370 -10.67 3.47 -10.12
N PHE A 371 -9.60 3.16 -9.39
CA PHE A 371 -9.56 2.11 -8.37
C PHE A 371 -8.48 2.43 -7.33
N GLY A 372 -8.60 1.85 -6.15
CA GLY A 372 -7.62 1.96 -5.05
C GLY A 372 -8.14 2.78 -3.87
N GLU A 373 -7.24 3.41 -3.14
CA GLU A 373 -7.57 4.17 -1.93
C GLU A 373 -8.56 5.30 -2.23
N GLY A 374 -9.62 5.38 -1.43
CA GLY A 374 -10.66 6.42 -1.56
C GLY A 374 -11.66 6.18 -2.69
N GLY A 375 -11.68 4.99 -3.31
CA GLY A 375 -12.67 4.64 -4.34
C GLY A 375 -12.97 3.15 -4.40
N THR A 376 -13.38 2.67 -5.58
CA THR A 376 -13.63 1.24 -5.85
C THR A 376 -12.37 0.43 -5.56
N SER A 377 -12.51 -0.70 -4.85
CA SER A 377 -11.38 -1.56 -4.56
C SER A 377 -10.84 -2.23 -5.83
N LEU A 378 -9.58 -2.68 -5.79
CA LEU A 378 -8.98 -3.39 -6.93
C LEU A 378 -9.76 -4.66 -7.28
N ASP A 379 -10.25 -5.39 -6.27
CA ASP A 379 -11.01 -6.63 -6.46
C ASP A 379 -12.38 -6.35 -7.06
N GLU A 380 -13.10 -5.33 -6.57
CA GLU A 380 -14.38 -4.90 -7.14
C GLU A 380 -14.22 -4.45 -8.60
N PHE A 381 -13.17 -3.67 -8.89
CA PHE A 381 -12.90 -3.21 -10.24
C PHE A 381 -12.56 -4.38 -11.18
N SER A 382 -11.76 -5.33 -10.71
CA SER A 382 -11.39 -6.55 -11.46
C SER A 382 -12.61 -7.43 -11.75
N ALA A 383 -13.50 -7.60 -10.76
CA ALA A 383 -14.74 -8.33 -10.92
C ALA A 383 -15.66 -7.68 -11.97
N LYS A 384 -15.84 -6.35 -11.92
CA LYS A 384 -16.58 -5.58 -12.94
C LYS A 384 -15.95 -5.68 -14.34
N ALA A 385 -14.63 -5.85 -14.41
CA ALA A 385 -13.86 -6.03 -15.64
C ALA A 385 -13.90 -7.47 -16.18
N GLU A 386 -14.47 -8.42 -15.43
CA GLU A 386 -14.48 -9.86 -15.73
C GLU A 386 -13.05 -10.41 -15.88
N THR A 387 -12.13 -9.95 -15.02
CA THR A 387 -10.72 -10.38 -14.99
C THR A 387 -10.18 -10.43 -13.56
N ILE A 388 -8.85 -10.59 -13.42
CA ILE A 388 -8.13 -10.71 -12.17
C ILE A 388 -7.33 -9.44 -11.83
N PRO A 389 -7.08 -9.16 -10.53
CA PRO A 389 -6.27 -8.02 -10.08
C PRO A 389 -4.90 -7.89 -10.75
N TYR A 390 -4.28 -9.02 -11.08
CA TYR A 390 -2.99 -9.09 -11.79
C TYR A 390 -3.03 -8.33 -13.12
N GLU A 391 -4.12 -8.51 -13.88
CA GLU A 391 -4.25 -7.86 -15.18
C GLU A 391 -4.46 -6.35 -14.96
N ILE A 392 -5.40 -5.98 -14.08
CA ILE A 392 -5.72 -4.57 -13.79
C ILE A 392 -4.48 -3.77 -13.34
N LEU A 393 -3.65 -4.33 -12.45
CA LEU A 393 -2.42 -3.65 -12.00
C LEU A 393 -1.42 -3.41 -13.14
N THR A 394 -1.37 -4.30 -14.13
CA THR A 394 -0.41 -4.23 -15.24
C THR A 394 -0.93 -3.48 -16.47
N MET A 395 -2.20 -3.06 -16.47
CA MET A 395 -2.81 -2.34 -17.58
C MET A 395 -2.35 -0.88 -17.74
N PRO A 396 -2.22 -0.06 -16.68
CA PRO A 396 -1.87 1.36 -16.81
C PRO A 396 -0.54 1.56 -17.53
N ARG A 397 -0.49 2.47 -18.49
CA ARG A 397 0.65 2.63 -19.39
C ARG A 397 0.67 4.01 -20.04
N CYS A 398 1.71 4.24 -20.85
CA CYS A 398 1.85 5.42 -21.69
C CYS A 398 1.87 6.74 -20.89
N ARG A 399 0.72 7.42 -20.80
CA ARG A 399 0.60 8.78 -20.24
C ARG A 399 0.40 8.78 -18.72
N VAL A 400 0.16 7.61 -18.13
CA VAL A 400 -0.04 7.47 -16.69
C VAL A 400 1.31 7.54 -15.98
N ALA A 401 1.52 8.63 -15.24
CA ALA A 401 2.74 8.82 -14.46
C ALA A 401 2.72 7.99 -13.17
N ARG A 402 3.88 7.62 -12.63
CA ARG A 402 3.98 7.05 -11.28
C ARG A 402 4.33 8.13 -10.28
N ARG A 403 3.65 8.12 -9.14
CA ARG A 403 3.96 8.94 -7.96
C ARG A 403 4.11 8.03 -6.76
N PHE A 404 5.29 8.04 -6.15
CA PHE A 404 5.58 7.19 -5.00
C PHE A 404 5.26 7.94 -3.70
N LEU A 405 4.48 7.31 -2.82
CA LEU A 405 4.43 7.67 -1.41
C LEU A 405 5.58 6.94 -0.73
N PRO A 406 6.43 7.63 0.05
CA PRO A 406 7.56 7.00 0.70
C PRO A 406 7.06 5.94 1.68
N VAL A 407 7.93 4.97 1.99
CA VAL A 407 7.76 4.18 3.21
C VAL A 407 7.65 5.21 4.32
N ARG A 408 6.52 5.23 5.01
CA ARG A 408 6.38 6.03 6.21
C ARG A 408 7.42 5.41 7.12
N ASP A 409 8.47 6.17 7.46
CA ASP A 409 9.38 5.71 8.50
C ASP A 409 8.46 5.26 9.62
N ALA A 410 8.51 3.97 9.93
CA ALA A 410 8.20 3.57 11.26
C ALA A 410 9.10 4.49 12.08
N VAL A 411 8.53 5.53 12.70
CA VAL A 411 9.19 6.16 13.83
C VAL A 411 9.31 5.00 14.80
N LYS A 412 10.42 4.27 14.68
CA LYS A 412 10.68 2.93 15.22
C LYS A 412 9.40 2.28 15.74
N ASP A 413 8.75 1.45 14.93
CA ASP A 413 7.64 0.60 15.37
C ASP A 413 8.13 -0.23 16.56
N GLY A 414 7.94 0.35 17.74
CA GLY A 414 8.33 -0.14 19.02
C GLY A 414 7.30 -1.16 19.44
N LEU A 415 7.46 -2.38 18.94
CA LEU A 415 7.42 -3.53 19.83
C LEU A 415 8.67 -3.48 20.73
N THR A 416 8.72 -2.44 21.53
CA THR A 416 9.56 -2.29 22.72
C THR A 416 8.64 -1.63 23.73
N ASP A 417 8.58 -2.16 24.95
CA ASP A 417 7.91 -1.62 26.14
C ASP A 417 8.32 -0.18 26.51
N SER A 418 8.24 0.77 25.58
CA SER A 418 8.86 2.09 25.66
C SER A 418 7.82 3.14 25.33
N THR A 419 7.49 3.91 26.35
CA THR A 419 6.39 4.86 26.48
C THR A 419 6.47 6.12 25.61
N ASP A 420 7.22 6.16 24.51
CA ASP A 420 7.47 7.38 23.73
C ASP A 420 6.70 7.36 22.41
N LEU A 421 5.61 8.14 22.34
CA LEU A 421 4.73 8.28 21.17
C LEU A 421 4.94 9.69 20.59
N PRO A 422 5.27 9.86 19.30
CA PRO A 422 5.47 11.20 18.73
C PRO A 422 4.12 11.88 18.50
N VAL A 423 3.60 12.55 19.53
CA VAL A 423 2.57 13.59 19.36
C VAL A 423 3.32 14.87 18.99
N ASP A 424 3.12 15.43 17.81
CA ASP A 424 3.60 16.76 17.45
C ASP A 424 2.42 17.72 17.38
N LEU A 425 2.37 18.69 18.29
CA LEU A 425 1.31 19.69 18.32
C LEU A 425 1.53 20.83 17.32
N ALA A 426 2.67 20.92 16.62
CA ALA A 426 2.94 22.01 15.68
C ALA A 426 2.01 22.00 14.46
N THR A 427 1.45 20.84 14.10
CA THR A 427 0.48 20.68 13.01
C THR A 427 -0.74 19.89 13.47
N PRO A 428 -1.92 20.07 12.85
CA PRO A 428 -3.06 19.19 13.08
C PRO A 428 -2.67 17.73 12.83
N GLY A 429 -3.10 16.84 13.72
CA GLY A 429 -2.66 15.45 13.70
C GLY A 429 -3.70 14.48 14.26
N GLN A 430 -3.43 13.19 14.11
CA GLN A 430 -4.21 12.12 14.72
C GLN A 430 -3.34 10.94 15.12
N THR A 431 -3.73 10.23 16.18
CA THR A 431 -3.06 9.02 16.65
C THR A 431 -4.07 8.02 17.23
N ASN A 432 -3.67 6.76 17.34
CA ASN A 432 -4.49 5.70 17.90
C ASN A 432 -4.08 5.40 19.34
N ALA A 433 -5.08 5.25 20.21
CA ALA A 433 -4.95 4.80 21.58
C ALA A 433 -5.66 3.43 21.72
N PRO A 434 -4.96 2.31 21.46
CA PRO A 434 -5.52 0.97 21.58
C PRO A 434 -5.84 0.56 23.03
N THR A 435 -5.23 1.22 24.02
CA THR A 435 -5.42 0.92 25.46
C THR A 435 -5.52 2.18 26.30
N ALA A 436 -6.07 2.07 27.52
CA ALA A 436 -6.06 3.16 28.49
C ALA A 436 -4.65 3.65 28.84
N GLU A 437 -3.64 2.77 28.78
CA GLU A 437 -2.24 3.13 29.01
C GLU A 437 -1.66 3.96 27.86
N SER A 438 -1.91 3.55 26.61
CA SER A 438 -1.54 4.35 25.44
C SER A 438 -2.20 5.73 25.44
N MET A 439 -3.46 5.82 25.89
CA MET A 439 -4.17 7.09 26.04
C MET A 439 -3.52 7.99 27.10
N ARG A 440 -3.06 7.44 28.22
CA ARG A 440 -2.28 8.21 29.21
C ARG A 440 -0.93 8.64 28.66
N ALA A 441 -0.24 7.79 27.91
CA ALA A 441 1.03 8.13 27.28
C ALA A 441 0.87 9.29 26.27
N ILE A 442 -0.18 9.27 25.44
CA ILE A 442 -0.52 10.36 24.52
C ILE A 442 -0.81 11.65 25.30
N GLY A 443 -1.61 11.56 26.37
CA GLY A 443 -1.88 12.69 27.24
C GLY A 443 -0.60 13.29 27.83
N ARG A 444 0.34 12.44 28.26
CA ARG A 444 1.65 12.87 28.80
C ARG A 444 2.45 13.67 27.77
N HIS A 445 2.52 13.19 26.53
CA HIS A 445 3.25 13.88 25.45
C HIS A 445 2.62 15.22 25.10
N ILE A 446 1.29 15.32 25.09
CA ILE A 446 0.60 16.62 24.93
C ILE A 446 0.97 17.54 26.10
N GLY A 447 0.95 17.01 27.34
CA GLY A 447 1.25 17.75 28.56
C GLY A 447 2.67 18.32 28.60
N GLU A 448 3.65 17.61 28.03
CA GLU A 448 5.04 18.05 27.92
C GLU A 448 5.25 19.19 26.91
N GLN A 449 4.32 19.40 25.99
CA GLN A 449 4.40 20.40 24.91
C GLN A 449 3.58 21.66 25.15
N VAL A 450 2.68 21.64 26.13
CA VAL A 450 1.81 22.77 26.47
C VAL A 450 2.28 23.47 27.73
N GLY A 451 2.01 24.77 27.83
CA GLY A 451 2.44 25.62 28.94
C GLY A 451 1.30 26.44 29.52
N ALA A 452 1.59 27.23 30.56
CA ALA A 452 0.61 28.12 31.16
C ALA A 452 -0.07 29.02 30.08
N GLY A 453 -1.37 29.26 30.24
CA GLY A 453 -2.20 29.97 29.27
C GLY A 453 -2.73 29.11 28.14
N THR A 454 -2.38 27.81 28.04
CA THR A 454 -3.01 26.90 27.07
C THR A 454 -4.36 26.38 27.58
N VAL A 455 -5.38 26.44 26.72
CA VAL A 455 -6.69 25.82 26.94
C VAL A 455 -6.81 24.59 26.05
N ILE A 456 -7.15 23.44 26.62
CA ILE A 456 -7.38 22.19 25.91
C ILE A 456 -8.86 21.84 25.99
N SER A 457 -9.53 21.83 24.84
CA SER A 457 -10.93 21.46 24.69
C SER A 457 -11.04 19.99 24.30
N LEU A 458 -11.57 19.14 25.19
CA LEU A 458 -11.73 17.70 24.95
C LEU A 458 -13.15 17.35 24.52
N THR A 459 -13.31 16.74 23.34
CA THR A 459 -14.61 16.31 22.79
C THR A 459 -14.62 14.81 22.53
N GLY A 460 -15.78 14.16 22.71
CA GLY A 460 -15.97 12.74 22.40
C GLY A 460 -17.09 12.12 23.25
N PRO A 461 -17.68 10.97 22.85
CA PRO A 461 -18.84 10.39 23.51
C PRO A 461 -18.59 10.03 24.99
N LEU A 462 -19.66 9.73 25.73
CA LEU A 462 -19.53 9.23 27.11
C LEU A 462 -18.68 7.96 27.13
N GLY A 463 -17.72 7.89 28.06
CA GLY A 463 -16.77 6.78 28.13
C GLY A 463 -15.70 6.75 27.02
N ALA A 464 -15.52 7.82 26.23
CA ALA A 464 -14.46 7.88 25.22
C ALA A 464 -13.04 7.86 25.79
N GLY A 465 -12.87 8.17 27.09
CA GLY A 465 -11.56 8.18 27.75
C GLY A 465 -10.99 9.58 28.02
N LYS A 466 -11.81 10.64 27.95
CA LYS A 466 -11.41 12.03 28.23
C LYS A 466 -10.63 12.19 29.54
N THR A 467 -11.18 11.73 30.66
CA THR A 467 -10.47 11.76 31.96
C THR A 467 -9.16 10.94 31.96
N THR A 468 -9.10 9.84 31.21
CA THR A 468 -7.87 9.03 31.08
C THR A 468 -6.78 9.81 30.33
N LEU A 469 -7.15 10.55 29.29
CA LEU A 469 -6.24 11.47 28.60
C LEU A 469 -5.79 12.61 29.52
N THR A 470 -6.71 13.19 30.30
CA THR A 470 -6.41 14.25 31.29
C THR A 470 -5.46 13.79 32.38
N GLN A 471 -5.53 12.52 32.80
CA GLN A 471 -4.55 11.93 33.72
C GLN A 471 -3.15 11.94 33.12
N GLY A 472 -3.01 11.55 31.85
CA GLY A 472 -1.75 11.64 31.13
C GLY A 472 -1.23 13.08 31.03
N LEU A 473 -2.09 14.02 30.66
CA LEU A 473 -1.77 15.46 30.58
C LEU A 473 -1.19 15.98 31.90
N ALA A 474 -1.82 15.63 33.02
CA ALA A 474 -1.35 16.00 34.34
C ALA A 474 0.03 15.43 34.67
N GLU A 475 0.32 14.19 34.24
CA GLU A 475 1.64 13.58 34.38
C GLU A 475 2.69 14.33 33.55
N GLY A 476 2.38 14.70 32.30
CA GLY A 476 3.29 15.44 31.42
C GLY A 476 3.60 16.85 31.94
N LEU A 477 2.62 17.51 32.55
CA LEU A 477 2.79 18.81 33.22
C LEU A 477 3.53 18.70 34.56
N GLY A 478 3.78 17.49 35.06
CA GLY A 478 4.41 17.26 36.35
C GLY A 478 3.53 17.63 37.55
N VAL A 479 2.21 17.63 37.40
CA VAL A 479 1.26 18.05 38.45
C VAL A 479 1.20 17.06 39.61
N LYS A 480 1.04 17.54 40.84
CA LYS A 480 0.99 16.70 42.06
C LYS A 480 -0.41 16.19 42.37
N GLY A 481 -0.50 14.90 42.67
CA GLY A 481 -1.70 14.25 43.18
C GLY A 481 -2.48 13.51 42.09
N ARG A 482 -3.50 12.74 42.50
CA ARG A 482 -4.28 11.92 41.57
C ARG A 482 -5.34 12.79 40.88
N VAL A 483 -5.31 12.81 39.55
CA VAL A 483 -6.37 13.42 38.74
C VAL A 483 -7.54 12.45 38.60
N GLN A 484 -8.70 12.90 39.05
CA GLN A 484 -9.96 12.18 38.96
C GLN A 484 -10.96 13.07 38.24
N SER A 485 -11.89 12.47 37.50
CA SER A 485 -13.00 13.20 36.91
C SER A 485 -13.63 14.15 37.95
N PRO A 486 -13.90 15.43 37.62
CA PRO A 486 -14.49 16.41 38.52
C PRO A 486 -15.98 16.12 38.80
N THR A 487 -16.35 14.90 39.18
CA THR A 487 -17.74 14.42 39.24
C THR A 487 -18.64 15.23 40.20
N PHE A 488 -18.07 15.98 41.14
CA PHE A 488 -18.80 16.79 42.13
C PHE A 488 -18.30 18.25 42.26
N THR A 489 -17.39 18.69 41.38
CA THR A 489 -16.78 20.03 41.44
C THR A 489 -16.56 20.50 40.02
N ILE A 490 -17.15 21.64 39.62
CA ILE A 490 -17.12 22.11 38.22
C ILE A 490 -15.68 22.26 37.71
N VAL A 491 -14.80 22.85 38.53
CA VAL A 491 -13.36 22.95 38.25
C VAL A 491 -12.56 22.42 39.43
N ARG A 492 -11.56 21.58 39.15
CA ARG A 492 -10.55 21.17 40.13
C ARG A 492 -9.21 21.76 39.78
N SER A 493 -8.63 22.49 40.73
CA SER A 493 -7.26 22.99 40.61
C SER A 493 -6.26 21.97 41.16
N HIS A 494 -5.24 21.69 40.37
CA HIS A 494 -4.14 20.81 40.71
C HIS A 494 -2.81 21.57 40.69
N LYS A 495 -2.06 21.47 41.78
CA LYS A 495 -0.84 22.27 41.99
C LYS A 495 0.34 21.74 41.16
N PRO A 496 1.21 22.62 40.65
CA PRO A 496 2.42 22.22 39.94
C PRO A 496 3.36 21.38 40.81
N GLY A 497 4.15 20.51 40.16
CA GLY A 497 5.11 19.64 40.82
C GLY A 497 6.33 20.35 41.36
N ALA A 498 6.83 21.33 40.60
CA ALA A 498 7.99 22.13 40.93
C ALA A 498 7.73 23.65 40.78
N PRO A 499 8.49 24.51 41.49
CA PRO A 499 8.43 25.96 41.27
C PRO A 499 8.75 26.33 39.81
N GLY A 500 7.91 27.14 39.19
CA GLY A 500 8.07 27.58 37.79
C GLY A 500 7.40 26.68 36.73
N GLN A 501 6.74 25.59 37.14
CA GLN A 501 5.89 24.79 36.25
C GLN A 501 4.42 25.24 36.31
N PRO A 502 3.63 25.06 35.22
CA PRO A 502 2.20 25.35 35.23
C PRO A 502 1.42 24.38 36.12
N GLY A 503 0.37 24.88 36.77
CA GLY A 503 -0.67 24.02 37.36
C GLY A 503 -1.62 23.43 36.31
N LEU A 504 -2.59 22.64 36.75
CA LEU A 504 -3.68 22.13 35.90
C LEU A 504 -5.03 22.50 36.49
N LEU A 505 -5.88 23.14 35.70
CA LEU A 505 -7.30 23.30 35.98
C LEU A 505 -8.05 22.23 35.18
N HIS A 506 -8.74 21.31 35.85
CA HIS A 506 -9.54 20.27 35.21
C HIS A 506 -11.02 20.60 35.38
N MET A 507 -11.68 20.95 34.27
CA MET A 507 -13.08 21.36 34.23
C MET A 507 -13.97 20.32 33.53
N ASP A 508 -15.20 20.17 34.01
CA ASP A 508 -16.28 19.43 33.33
C ASP A 508 -17.36 20.42 32.86
N ALA A 509 -17.29 20.81 31.58
CA ALA A 509 -18.16 21.83 31.00
C ALA A 509 -19.62 21.36 30.88
N TYR A 510 -19.85 20.05 30.73
CA TYR A 510 -21.19 19.46 30.69
C TYR A 510 -22.03 19.80 31.93
N ARG A 511 -21.36 20.01 33.08
CA ARG A 511 -22.03 20.37 34.33
C ARG A 511 -22.31 21.85 34.50
N LEU A 512 -21.59 22.72 33.78
CA LEU A 512 -21.78 24.17 33.85
C LEU A 512 -23.04 24.62 33.10
N LEU A 513 -23.30 24.04 31.91
CA LEU A 513 -24.37 24.50 31.02
C LEU A 513 -25.46 23.43 30.76
N GLY A 514 -25.35 22.23 31.35
CA GLY A 514 -26.41 21.21 31.30
C GLY A 514 -26.63 20.59 29.91
N GLU A 515 -27.89 20.30 29.55
CA GLU A 515 -28.24 19.69 28.25
C GLU A 515 -27.81 20.53 27.04
N GLU A 516 -27.60 21.85 27.21
CA GLU A 516 -27.15 22.75 26.14
C GLU A 516 -25.73 22.46 25.64
N VAL A 517 -24.87 21.79 26.44
CA VAL A 517 -23.54 21.32 26.00
C VAL A 517 -23.63 20.10 25.09
N ALA A 518 -24.67 19.29 25.24
CA ALA A 518 -24.84 18.12 24.39
C ALA A 518 -25.08 18.55 22.93
N ASP A 519 -25.73 19.69 22.73
CA ASP A 519 -26.04 20.26 21.43
C ASP A 519 -24.82 20.88 20.73
N THR A 520 -23.73 21.24 21.42
CA THR A 520 -22.49 21.79 20.82
C THR A 520 -21.43 20.75 20.47
N ILE A 521 -21.68 19.48 20.76
CA ILE A 521 -20.84 18.36 20.30
C ILE A 521 -20.98 18.19 18.77
N GLU A 522 -22.09 18.65 18.19
CA GLU A 522 -22.33 18.63 16.75
C GLU A 522 -21.61 19.78 16.03
N PRO A 523 -20.88 19.51 14.93
CA PRO A 523 -20.23 20.56 14.15
C PRO A 523 -21.21 21.65 13.70
N GLY A 524 -20.95 22.90 14.09
CA GLY A 524 -21.71 24.08 13.65
C GLY A 524 -22.73 24.64 14.64
N LYS A 525 -23.00 23.97 15.76
CA LYS A 525 -23.85 24.49 16.85
C LYS A 525 -23.00 25.13 17.95
N HIS A 526 -23.39 26.32 18.40
CA HIS A 526 -22.72 27.08 19.47
C HIS A 526 -23.76 27.44 20.52
N VAL A 527 -23.42 27.35 21.81
CA VAL A 527 -24.25 27.93 22.88
C VAL A 527 -24.24 29.45 22.74
N ASP A 528 -25.30 30.13 23.19
CA ASP A 528 -25.34 31.61 23.24
C ASP A 528 -24.10 32.13 23.99
N PRO A 529 -23.22 32.90 23.32
CA PRO A 529 -21.99 33.40 23.93
C PRO A 529 -22.24 34.17 25.23
N HIS A 530 -23.37 34.86 25.36
CA HIS A 530 -23.67 35.64 26.58
C HIS A 530 -23.93 34.76 27.80
N ILE A 531 -24.54 33.58 27.64
CA ILE A 531 -24.79 32.64 28.74
C ILE A 531 -23.49 31.97 29.17
N VAL A 532 -22.66 31.60 28.19
CA VAL A 532 -21.34 30.99 28.42
C VAL A 532 -20.42 31.94 29.17
N LEU A 533 -20.34 33.20 28.72
CA LEU A 533 -19.52 34.23 29.36
C LEU A 533 -19.95 34.49 30.81
N ASP A 534 -21.23 34.70 31.10
CA ASP A 534 -21.71 34.92 32.47
C ASP A 534 -21.37 33.73 33.40
N ALA A 535 -21.50 32.50 32.90
CA ALA A 535 -21.19 31.30 33.66
C ALA A 535 -19.68 31.16 33.93
N LEU A 536 -18.83 31.47 32.96
CA LEU A 536 -17.37 31.42 33.10
C LEU A 536 -16.82 32.56 33.96
N GLU A 537 -17.34 33.78 33.82
CA GLU A 537 -16.97 34.93 34.66
C GLU A 537 -17.27 34.65 36.14
N SER A 538 -18.33 33.91 36.45
CA SER A 538 -18.67 33.52 37.82
C SER A 538 -17.67 32.56 38.47
N LEU A 539 -16.79 31.92 37.67
CA LEU A 539 -15.78 30.97 38.12
C LEU A 539 -14.39 31.60 38.33
N ASP A 540 -14.22 32.89 37.99
CA ASP A 540 -12.98 33.68 38.15
C ASP A 540 -11.72 32.96 37.58
N LEU A 541 -11.87 32.29 36.43
CA LEU A 541 -10.83 31.43 35.85
C LEU A 541 -9.74 32.19 35.11
N ASP A 542 -10.01 33.41 34.64
CA ASP A 542 -9.11 34.16 33.75
C ASP A 542 -7.75 34.43 34.42
N ALA A 543 -7.74 34.74 35.72
CA ALA A 543 -6.50 34.97 36.48
C ALA A 543 -5.71 33.67 36.75
N ASP A 544 -6.39 32.52 36.75
CA ASP A 544 -5.79 31.22 37.04
C ASP A 544 -5.27 30.53 35.77
N VAL A 545 -5.86 30.80 34.59
CA VAL A 545 -5.42 30.26 33.29
C VAL A 545 -4.04 30.78 32.89
N ASP A 546 -3.70 32.03 33.21
CA ASP A 546 -2.36 32.58 32.94
C ASP A 546 -1.23 31.85 33.68
N ALA A 547 -1.54 31.14 34.76
CA ALA A 547 -0.59 30.39 35.59
C ALA A 547 -0.73 28.86 35.46
N ALA A 548 -1.69 28.37 34.67
CA ALA A 548 -2.03 26.96 34.57
C ALA A 548 -2.40 26.54 33.13
N VAL A 549 -2.53 25.24 32.91
CA VAL A 549 -3.20 24.68 31.73
C VAL A 549 -4.64 24.37 32.10
N LEU A 550 -5.61 24.83 31.32
CA LEU A 550 -7.02 24.46 31.50
C LEU A 550 -7.36 23.28 30.59
N VAL A 551 -7.84 22.18 31.14
CA VAL A 551 -8.40 21.05 30.39
C VAL A 551 -9.89 20.97 30.66
N ALA A 552 -10.69 21.23 29.63
CA ALA A 552 -12.14 21.21 29.69
C ALA A 552 -12.70 19.97 29.00
N GLU A 553 -13.27 19.04 29.77
CA GLU A 553 -14.08 17.96 29.21
C GLU A 553 -15.40 18.52 28.70
N TRP A 554 -15.77 18.17 27.46
CA TRP A 554 -16.91 18.74 26.73
C TRP A 554 -16.76 20.25 26.46
N GLY A 555 -15.52 20.70 26.23
CA GLY A 555 -15.20 22.12 26.15
C GLY A 555 -15.59 22.83 24.84
N ARG A 556 -15.96 22.10 23.78
CA ARG A 556 -16.19 22.69 22.46
C ARG A 556 -17.41 23.62 22.47
N GLY A 557 -17.21 24.85 22.03
CA GLY A 557 -18.19 25.94 22.06
C GLY A 557 -18.39 26.57 23.45
N VAL A 558 -17.50 26.28 24.40
CA VAL A 558 -17.58 26.75 25.80
C VAL A 558 -16.32 27.50 26.20
N VAL A 559 -15.12 26.96 25.95
CA VAL A 559 -13.87 27.49 26.55
C VAL A 559 -12.95 28.23 25.61
N GLU A 560 -13.31 28.35 24.34
CA GLU A 560 -12.47 28.94 23.29
C GLU A 560 -12.19 30.43 23.53
N SER A 561 -13.07 31.15 24.23
CA SER A 561 -12.86 32.57 24.55
C SER A 561 -11.90 32.81 25.71
N LEU A 562 -11.47 31.77 26.45
CA LEU A 562 -10.65 31.91 27.65
C LEU A 562 -9.15 32.08 27.34
N SER A 563 -8.71 31.86 26.11
CA SER A 563 -7.31 32.02 25.69
C SER A 563 -7.18 32.10 24.18
N ASP A 564 -6.16 32.81 23.69
CA ASP A 564 -5.74 32.79 22.28
C ASP A 564 -4.96 31.51 21.90
N LYS A 565 -4.73 30.59 22.86
CA LYS A 565 -4.02 29.31 22.66
C LYS A 565 -4.93 28.14 22.99
N VAL A 566 -5.81 27.79 22.06
CA VAL A 566 -6.78 26.70 22.23
C VAL A 566 -6.38 25.49 21.41
N LEU A 567 -6.22 24.34 22.07
CA LEU A 567 -6.03 23.04 21.44
C LEU A 567 -7.33 22.25 21.50
N ASP A 568 -7.97 22.04 20.35
CA ASP A 568 -9.15 21.20 20.19
C ASP A 568 -8.70 19.74 20.00
N VAL A 569 -9.12 18.86 20.91
CA VAL A 569 -8.78 17.43 20.91
C VAL A 569 -10.06 16.60 20.89
N GLU A 570 -10.23 15.82 19.84
CA GLU A 570 -11.39 14.96 19.60
C GLU A 570 -11.04 13.48 19.77
N ILE A 571 -11.85 12.76 20.55
CA ILE A 571 -11.67 11.33 20.83
C ILE A 571 -12.83 10.56 20.18
N LEU A 572 -12.51 9.79 19.14
CA LEU A 572 -13.44 8.96 18.38
C LEU A 572 -13.25 7.47 18.72
N ARG A 573 -14.29 6.67 18.52
CA ARG A 573 -14.17 5.19 18.55
C ARG A 573 -13.77 4.72 17.14
N ALA A 574 -12.87 3.74 17.05
CA ALA A 574 -12.31 3.29 15.78
C ALA A 574 -13.32 2.56 14.87
N THR A 575 -14.47 2.13 15.39
CA THR A 575 -15.51 1.40 14.65
C THR A 575 -16.94 1.83 15.03
N GLY A 576 -17.85 1.79 14.05
CA GLY A 576 -19.30 1.86 14.26
C GLY A 576 -19.84 0.62 14.99
N GLU A 577 -21.13 0.61 15.29
CA GLU A 577 -21.82 -0.30 16.24
C GLU A 577 -21.68 -1.84 16.03
N ASP A 578 -20.85 -2.32 15.10
CA ASP A 578 -20.76 -3.72 14.70
C ASP A 578 -19.60 -4.53 15.34
N HIS A 579 -18.69 -3.91 16.12
CA HIS A 579 -17.61 -4.60 16.85
C HIS A 579 -17.45 -4.10 18.30
N PRO A 580 -18.21 -4.64 19.26
CA PRO A 580 -18.24 -4.14 20.64
C PRO A 580 -16.96 -4.39 21.46
N ASP A 581 -16.03 -5.23 20.99
CA ASP A 581 -14.81 -5.62 21.71
C ASP A 581 -13.55 -4.82 21.30
N ASP A 582 -13.64 -3.93 20.29
CA ASP A 582 -12.53 -3.06 19.91
C ASP A 582 -12.51 -1.79 20.79
N GLU A 583 -11.61 -1.78 21.78
CA GLU A 583 -11.44 -0.64 22.69
C GLU A 583 -10.59 0.51 22.10
N THR A 584 -10.13 0.40 20.85
CA THR A 584 -9.27 1.41 20.23
C THR A 584 -9.98 2.75 20.09
N ARG A 585 -9.28 3.83 20.45
CA ARG A 585 -9.74 5.22 20.29
C ARG A 585 -8.85 5.94 19.31
N VAL A 586 -9.42 6.80 18.48
CA VAL A 586 -8.67 7.71 17.61
C VAL A 586 -8.68 9.09 18.26
N ILE A 587 -7.51 9.65 18.53
CA ILE A 587 -7.36 10.98 19.11
C ILE A 587 -6.89 11.91 18.00
N ARG A 588 -7.68 12.95 17.69
CA ARG A 588 -7.34 14.00 16.73
C ARG A 588 -7.08 15.30 17.47
N TRP A 589 -6.14 16.11 17.01
CA TRP A 589 -5.88 17.43 17.59
C TRP A 589 -5.62 18.49 16.52
N ARG A 590 -5.95 19.73 16.87
CA ARG A 590 -5.59 20.94 16.11
C ARG A 590 -5.61 22.16 17.02
N TRP A 591 -4.78 23.15 16.71
CA TRP A 591 -4.93 24.49 17.29
C TRP A 591 -6.09 25.21 16.60
N VAL A 592 -6.89 25.94 17.38
CA VAL A 592 -8.06 26.71 16.92
C VAL A 592 -7.83 28.19 17.12
#